data_AF-A0A3N4JEX8-F1
#
_entry.id   AF-A0A3N4JEX8-F1
#
_cell.length_a   1.000
_cell.length_b   1.000
_cell.length_c   1.000
_cell.angle_alpha   90.00
_cell.angle_beta   90.00
_cell.angle_gamma   90.00
#
_symmetry.space_group_name_H-M   'P 1'
#
loop_
_entity.id
_entity.type
_entity.pdbx_description
1 polymer ?
#
loop_
_entity_poly.entity_id
_entity_poly.type
_entity_poly.pdbx_seq_one_letter_code
_entity_poly.pdbx_strand_id
1 'polypeptide(L)'
;MALLYLPNEIILQIIEDLELSDHNSLLKCNRRLANLLTPTLLKYTLRDPNTRGKLALQLAAERGNTGTVKALVDLGVPSLMTRGHHLSYICPNLTPTAINTFLSSDYFSVNAVDTSGQTPLFIAARGNPMAVRCLLGHNADTNTVTGGLETPLMRASRCDQAEVVRMLLANVKTDVNKWDLLGYSALYWAASLGCVKATAALLEDPRVNANQRVPRRYFPKGNTPLRAARNNGHEEIVKMFERLDLE
;
A
#
# COMPACT_ATOMS: atom_id res chain seq x y z
N MET A 1 -25.30 12.88 -29.42
CA MET A 1 -25.91 14.14 -28.91
C MET A 1 -27.42 14.04 -28.66
N ALA A 2 -28.18 13.11 -29.25
CA ALA A 2 -29.65 13.05 -29.08
C ALA A 2 -30.13 12.74 -27.66
N LEU A 3 -29.36 12.00 -26.86
CA LEU A 3 -29.70 11.65 -25.47
C LEU A 3 -29.80 12.88 -24.53
N LEU A 4 -29.20 14.01 -24.88
CA LEU A 4 -29.12 15.21 -24.02
C LEU A 4 -30.43 16.00 -23.90
N TYR A 5 -31.39 15.73 -24.77
CA TYR A 5 -32.69 16.43 -24.82
C TYR A 5 -33.85 15.57 -24.31
N LEU A 6 -33.57 14.33 -23.90
CA LEU A 6 -34.60 13.44 -23.38
C LEU A 6 -34.92 13.77 -21.91
N PRO A 7 -36.17 13.54 -21.47
CA PRO A 7 -36.53 13.57 -20.07
C PRO A 7 -35.67 12.62 -19.24
N ASN A 8 -35.37 13.01 -17.99
CA ASN A 8 -34.53 12.25 -17.08
C ASN A 8 -34.98 10.79 -16.90
N GLU A 9 -36.29 10.50 -16.83
CA GLU A 9 -36.80 9.13 -16.77
C GLU A 9 -36.40 8.27 -17.98
N ILE A 10 -36.53 8.82 -19.20
CA ILE A 10 -36.23 8.07 -20.44
C ILE A 10 -34.74 7.82 -20.56
N ILE A 11 -33.92 8.80 -20.16
CA ILE A 11 -32.47 8.64 -20.08
C ILE A 11 -32.12 7.48 -19.13
N LEU A 12 -32.73 7.41 -17.94
CA LEU A 12 -32.45 6.35 -16.96
C LEU A 12 -32.85 4.95 -17.46
N GLN A 13 -33.95 4.82 -18.20
CA GLN A 13 -34.39 3.53 -18.78
C GLN A 13 -33.47 3.05 -19.91
N ILE A 14 -33.09 3.92 -20.85
CA ILE A 14 -32.22 3.55 -21.99
C ILE A 14 -30.83 3.12 -21.50
N ILE A 15 -30.40 3.65 -20.36
CA ILE A 15 -29.07 3.42 -19.79
C ILE A 15 -28.94 2.05 -19.12
N GLU A 16 -30.03 1.44 -18.67
CA GLU A 16 -29.99 0.05 -18.18
C GLU A 16 -29.55 -0.95 -19.28
N ASP A 17 -29.74 -0.57 -20.55
CA ASP A 17 -29.42 -1.39 -21.73
C ASP A 17 -28.11 -0.98 -22.45
N LEU A 18 -27.41 0.08 -22.01
CA LEU A 18 -26.19 0.55 -22.66
C LEU A 18 -24.94 -0.25 -22.24
N GLU A 19 -23.97 -0.36 -23.15
CA GLU A 19 -22.66 -0.93 -22.83
C GLU A 19 -21.81 0.04 -21.99
N LEU A 20 -20.86 -0.50 -21.20
CA LEU A 20 -19.99 0.27 -20.28
C LEU A 20 -19.12 1.33 -20.99
N SER A 21 -18.78 1.11 -22.26
CA SER A 21 -18.07 2.04 -23.15
C SER A 21 -18.88 3.32 -23.40
N ASP A 22 -20.20 3.19 -23.58
CA ASP A 22 -21.10 4.29 -23.89
C ASP A 22 -21.38 5.13 -22.65
N HIS A 23 -21.47 4.49 -21.48
CA HIS A 23 -21.56 5.18 -20.19
C HIS A 23 -20.37 6.11 -19.94
N ASN A 24 -19.14 5.62 -20.15
CA ASN A 24 -17.92 6.42 -19.97
C ASN A 24 -17.85 7.61 -20.93
N SER A 25 -18.37 7.44 -22.15
CA SER A 25 -18.43 8.49 -23.16
C SER A 25 -19.48 9.55 -22.79
N LEU A 26 -20.63 9.14 -22.26
CA LEU A 26 -21.69 10.03 -21.77
C LEU A 26 -21.24 10.85 -20.53
N LEU A 27 -20.53 10.22 -19.60
CA LEU A 27 -19.97 10.87 -18.41
C LEU A 27 -18.96 11.98 -18.75
N LYS A 28 -18.16 11.79 -19.81
CA LYS A 28 -17.19 12.79 -20.28
C LYS A 28 -17.87 13.99 -20.94
N CYS A 29 -19.03 13.79 -21.57
CA CYS A 29 -19.69 14.80 -22.39
C CYS A 29 -20.57 15.77 -21.60
N ASN A 30 -21.06 15.42 -20.41
CA ASN A 30 -21.96 16.31 -19.66
C ASN A 30 -21.95 16.07 -18.14
N ARG A 31 -21.59 17.12 -17.37
CA ARG A 31 -21.53 17.11 -15.90
C ARG A 31 -22.91 16.96 -15.22
N ARG A 32 -23.99 17.49 -15.81
CA ARG A 32 -25.36 17.31 -15.30
C ARG A 32 -25.83 15.88 -15.47
N LEU A 33 -25.57 15.29 -16.65
CA LEU A 33 -25.88 13.89 -16.93
C LEU A 33 -25.03 12.98 -16.03
N ALA A 34 -23.75 13.30 -15.83
CA ALA A 34 -22.91 12.58 -14.88
C ALA A 34 -23.52 12.53 -13.47
N ASN A 35 -23.98 13.66 -12.93
CA ASN A 35 -24.64 13.69 -11.63
C ASN A 35 -25.96 12.88 -11.62
N LEU A 36 -26.73 12.90 -12.71
CA LEU A 36 -28.00 12.19 -12.83
C LEU A 36 -27.82 10.67 -12.96
N LEU A 37 -26.75 10.23 -13.62
CA LEU A 37 -26.41 8.82 -13.83
C LEU A 37 -25.61 8.20 -12.71
N THR A 38 -25.05 9.04 -11.83
CA THR A 38 -24.26 8.57 -10.69
C THR A 38 -25.06 7.56 -9.85
N PRO A 39 -26.32 7.80 -9.44
CA PRO A 39 -27.10 6.83 -8.66
C PRO A 39 -27.39 5.51 -9.38
N THR A 40 -27.67 5.51 -10.68
CA THR A 40 -27.95 4.30 -11.48
C THR A 40 -26.68 3.50 -11.74
N LEU A 41 -25.59 4.16 -12.10
CA LEU A 41 -24.27 3.54 -12.22
C LEU A 41 -23.82 2.95 -10.88
N LEU A 42 -24.11 3.61 -9.76
CA LEU A 42 -23.83 3.11 -8.41
C LEU A 42 -24.68 1.87 -8.09
N LYS A 43 -25.97 1.85 -8.41
CA LYS A 43 -26.81 0.62 -8.31
C LYS A 43 -26.29 -0.53 -9.16
N TYR A 44 -25.81 -0.24 -10.37
CA TYR A 44 -25.21 -1.23 -11.25
C TYR A 44 -23.86 -1.76 -10.69
N THR A 45 -23.10 -0.89 -10.03
CA THR A 45 -21.86 -1.24 -9.32
C THR A 45 -22.14 -2.17 -8.14
N LEU A 46 -23.27 -1.98 -7.45
CA LEU A 46 -23.72 -2.82 -6.34
C LEU A 46 -24.20 -4.23 -6.78
N ARG A 47 -24.48 -4.47 -8.07
CA ARG A 47 -24.87 -5.81 -8.58
C ARG A 47 -23.71 -6.82 -8.52
N ASP A 48 -22.47 -6.36 -8.66
CA ASP A 48 -21.27 -7.17 -8.45
C ASP A 48 -20.25 -6.37 -7.63
N PRO A 49 -20.41 -6.33 -6.29
CA PRO A 49 -19.60 -5.50 -5.43
C PRO A 49 -18.13 -5.91 -5.43
N ASN A 50 -17.82 -7.18 -5.69
CA ASN A 50 -16.46 -7.72 -5.59
C ASN A 50 -15.58 -7.39 -6.78
N THR A 51 -16.15 -7.33 -7.99
CA THR A 51 -15.39 -6.95 -9.19
C THR A 51 -15.56 -5.46 -9.49
N ARG A 52 -16.80 -4.98 -9.58
CA ARG A 52 -17.12 -3.62 -10.01
C ARG A 52 -17.02 -2.62 -8.87
N GLY A 53 -17.58 -2.95 -7.71
CA GLY A 53 -17.48 -2.12 -6.50
C GLY A 53 -16.03 -1.85 -6.11
N LYS A 54 -15.22 -2.92 -6.05
CA LYS A 54 -13.78 -2.84 -5.79
C LYS A 54 -13.05 -1.96 -6.81
N LEU A 55 -13.27 -2.18 -8.12
CA LEU A 55 -12.60 -1.43 -9.17
C LEU A 55 -12.99 0.05 -9.15
N ALA A 56 -14.28 0.36 -8.97
CA ALA A 56 -14.77 1.72 -8.87
C ALA A 56 -14.14 2.47 -7.68
N LEU A 57 -14.07 1.81 -6.52
CA LEU A 57 -13.46 2.36 -5.32
C LEU A 57 -11.96 2.60 -5.51
N GLN A 58 -11.24 1.65 -6.09
CA GLN A 58 -9.81 1.77 -6.38
C GLN A 58 -9.54 2.95 -7.33
N LEU A 59 -10.24 3.01 -8.48
CA LEU A 59 -10.05 4.07 -9.46
C LEU A 59 -10.40 5.45 -8.90
N ALA A 60 -11.46 5.56 -8.10
CA ALA A 60 -11.82 6.82 -7.45
C ALA A 60 -10.72 7.29 -6.49
N ALA A 61 -10.12 6.36 -5.75
CA ALA A 61 -9.11 6.65 -4.77
C ALA A 61 -7.72 6.94 -5.37
N GLU A 62 -7.34 6.23 -6.43
CA GLU A 62 -6.15 6.51 -7.24
C GLU A 62 -6.22 7.90 -7.89
N ARG A 63 -7.42 8.30 -8.34
CA ARG A 63 -7.65 9.64 -8.91
C ARG A 63 -7.82 10.75 -7.86
N GLY A 64 -7.82 10.40 -6.56
CA GLY A 64 -8.07 11.36 -5.48
C GLY A 64 -9.48 11.97 -5.49
N ASN A 65 -10.45 11.32 -6.15
CA ASN A 65 -11.83 11.79 -6.22
C ASN A 65 -12.58 11.43 -4.94
N THR A 66 -12.37 12.25 -3.91
CA THR A 66 -12.94 12.06 -2.57
C THR A 66 -14.46 12.05 -2.55
N GLY A 67 -15.12 12.79 -3.45
CA GLY A 67 -16.58 12.81 -3.56
C GLY A 67 -17.13 11.44 -3.98
N THR A 68 -16.53 10.81 -5.00
CA THR A 68 -16.92 9.46 -5.42
C THR A 68 -16.52 8.40 -4.40
N VAL A 69 -15.36 8.52 -3.76
CA VAL A 69 -14.96 7.63 -2.66
C VAL A 69 -15.99 7.68 -1.54
N LYS A 70 -16.35 8.88 -1.06
CA LYS A 70 -17.35 9.06 0.00
C LYS A 70 -18.70 8.49 -0.40
N ALA A 71 -19.18 8.79 -1.61
CA ALA A 71 -20.45 8.24 -2.10
C ALA A 71 -20.48 6.70 -2.14
N LEU A 72 -19.38 6.06 -2.55
CA LEU A 72 -19.27 4.60 -2.56
C LEU A 72 -19.22 4.01 -1.14
N VAL A 73 -18.55 4.68 -0.21
CA VAL A 73 -18.46 4.28 1.20
C VAL A 73 -19.81 4.45 1.90
N ASP A 74 -20.49 5.59 1.71
CA ASP A 74 -21.82 5.88 2.28
C ASP A 74 -22.89 4.89 1.78
N LEU A 75 -22.71 4.34 0.57
CA LEU A 75 -23.56 3.29 0.01
C LEU A 75 -23.27 1.88 0.57
N GLY A 76 -22.28 1.73 1.44
CA GLY A 76 -21.93 0.45 2.02
C GLY A 76 -21.21 -0.51 1.06
N VAL A 77 -20.68 -0.04 -0.08
CA VAL A 77 -19.89 -0.89 -1.01
C VAL A 77 -18.79 -1.67 -0.28
N PRO A 78 -18.03 -1.08 0.68
CA PRO A 78 -17.03 -1.83 1.44
C PRO A 78 -17.61 -3.03 2.19
N SER A 79 -18.78 -2.88 2.82
CA SER A 79 -19.45 -3.95 3.58
C SER A 79 -19.98 -5.08 2.70
N LEU A 80 -20.26 -4.81 1.42
CA LEU A 80 -20.79 -5.79 0.47
C LEU A 80 -19.71 -6.62 -0.21
N MET A 81 -18.44 -6.23 -0.07
CA MET A 81 -17.31 -6.98 -0.62
C MET A 81 -16.98 -8.17 0.28
N THR A 82 -16.87 -9.37 -0.27
CA THR A 82 -16.60 -10.64 0.46
C THR A 82 -15.20 -10.72 1.09
N ARG A 83 -14.42 -9.64 1.01
CA ARG A 83 -13.10 -9.44 1.63
C ARG A 83 -12.95 -8.04 2.26
N GLY A 84 -14.08 -7.44 2.63
CA GLY A 84 -14.39 -6.01 2.75
C GLY A 84 -13.68 -5.15 3.80
N HIS A 85 -12.47 -5.49 4.25
CA HIS A 85 -11.83 -4.72 5.33
C HIS A 85 -10.41 -4.25 5.12
N HIS A 86 -9.81 -4.19 3.93
CA HIS A 86 -8.36 -3.94 3.91
C HIS A 86 -7.96 -2.83 2.95
N LEU A 87 -7.84 -1.62 3.51
CA LEU A 87 -7.15 -0.45 2.95
C LEU A 87 -5.82 -0.86 2.27
N SER A 88 -5.22 -1.98 2.69
CA SER A 88 -4.05 -2.63 2.11
C SER A 88 -4.14 -2.83 0.59
N TYR A 89 -5.23 -3.39 0.06
CA TYR A 89 -5.35 -3.68 -1.38
C TYR A 89 -5.32 -2.44 -2.27
N ILE A 90 -5.71 -1.29 -1.73
CA ILE A 90 -5.88 -0.05 -2.50
C ILE A 90 -4.65 0.85 -2.33
N CYS A 91 -3.82 0.62 -1.30
CA CYS A 91 -2.73 1.51 -0.89
C CYS A 91 -1.55 1.76 -1.82
N PRO A 92 -1.15 0.93 -2.81
CA PRO A 92 0.11 1.19 -3.49
C PRO A 92 0.10 2.52 -4.26
N ASN A 93 -1.08 2.94 -4.74
CA ASN A 93 -1.27 4.16 -5.53
C ASN A 93 -2.15 5.21 -4.84
N LEU A 94 -2.44 5.07 -3.53
CA LEU A 94 -3.34 5.98 -2.86
C LEU A 94 -2.73 7.35 -2.62
N THR A 95 -3.57 8.37 -2.83
CA THR A 95 -3.32 9.73 -2.38
C THR A 95 -3.61 9.86 -0.88
N PRO A 96 -2.91 10.74 -0.14
CA PRO A 96 -3.21 11.00 1.28
C PRO A 96 -4.66 11.41 1.53
N THR A 97 -5.28 12.14 0.60
CA THR A 97 -6.69 12.57 0.68
C THR A 97 -7.64 11.38 0.66
N ALA A 98 -7.38 10.40 -0.20
CA ALA A 98 -8.17 9.17 -0.26
C ALA A 98 -7.99 8.33 1.02
N ILE A 99 -6.76 8.20 1.54
CA ILE A 99 -6.49 7.50 2.82
C ILE A 99 -7.26 8.14 3.97
N ASN A 100 -7.21 9.47 4.09
CA ASN A 100 -7.98 10.20 5.11
C ASN A 100 -9.48 9.96 4.96
N THR A 101 -10.00 9.97 3.73
CA THR A 101 -11.43 9.74 3.47
C THR A 101 -11.85 8.32 3.89
N PHE A 102 -11.02 7.31 3.61
CA PHE A 102 -11.28 5.94 4.05
C PHE A 102 -11.24 5.79 5.57
N LEU A 103 -10.19 6.28 6.21
CA LEU A 103 -10.00 6.20 7.66
C LEU A 103 -10.99 7.05 8.46
N SER A 104 -11.69 7.99 7.81
CA SER A 104 -12.78 8.75 8.43
C SER A 104 -14.08 7.96 8.54
N SER A 105 -14.16 6.78 7.92
CA SER A 105 -15.34 5.92 7.97
C SER A 105 -15.07 4.67 8.81
N ASP A 106 -16.08 4.20 9.54
CA ASP A 106 -15.97 3.07 10.47
C ASP A 106 -15.67 1.72 9.77
N TYR A 107 -15.71 1.69 8.44
CA TYR A 107 -15.46 0.49 7.64
C TYR A 107 -13.97 0.15 7.47
N PHE A 108 -13.06 1.12 7.66
CA PHE A 108 -11.64 0.92 7.40
C PHE A 108 -10.81 1.08 8.68
N SER A 109 -9.96 0.10 8.94
CA SER A 109 -8.93 0.19 9.97
C SER A 109 -7.55 0.41 9.34
N VAL A 110 -6.75 1.26 9.99
CA VAL A 110 -5.37 1.57 9.57
C VAL A 110 -4.45 0.34 9.60
N ASN A 111 -4.75 -0.62 10.48
CA ASN A 111 -3.96 -1.84 10.70
C ASN A 111 -4.62 -3.09 10.13
N ALA A 112 -5.62 -2.91 9.28
CA ALA A 112 -6.35 -4.02 8.72
C ALA A 112 -5.44 -4.84 7.78
N VAL A 113 -5.53 -6.19 7.81
CA VAL A 113 -4.64 -7.10 7.06
C VAL A 113 -5.32 -7.85 5.92
N ASP A 114 -4.67 -7.93 4.75
CA ASP A 114 -5.18 -8.76 3.66
C ASP A 114 -5.09 -10.28 3.93
N THR A 115 -5.52 -11.10 2.97
CA THR A 115 -5.43 -12.58 3.07
C THR A 115 -4.00 -13.10 3.22
N SER A 116 -2.99 -12.28 2.92
CA SER A 116 -1.57 -12.58 3.04
C SER A 116 -0.95 -11.96 4.32
N GLY A 117 -1.76 -11.32 5.17
CA GLY A 117 -1.31 -10.61 6.37
C GLY A 117 -0.74 -9.21 6.10
N GLN A 118 -0.93 -8.64 4.91
CA GLN A 118 -0.36 -7.35 4.52
C GLN A 118 -1.24 -6.19 4.98
N THR A 119 -0.64 -5.25 5.72
CA THR A 119 -1.28 -4.00 6.14
C THR A 119 -1.16 -2.90 5.06
N PRO A 120 -1.99 -1.84 5.13
CA PRO A 120 -1.82 -0.61 4.37
C PRO A 120 -0.38 -0.09 4.38
N LEU A 121 0.22 -0.05 5.57
CA LEU A 121 1.58 0.43 5.79
C LEU A 121 2.60 -0.46 5.07
N PHE A 122 2.44 -1.79 5.15
CA PHE A 122 3.30 -2.74 4.46
C PHE A 122 3.31 -2.51 2.94
N ILE A 123 2.14 -2.28 2.35
CA ILE A 123 2.03 -2.09 0.89
C ILE A 123 2.54 -0.72 0.46
N ALA A 124 2.20 0.34 1.22
CA ALA A 124 2.73 1.68 0.99
C ALA A 124 4.26 1.75 1.11
N ALA A 125 4.85 0.91 1.96
CA ALA A 125 6.29 0.85 2.17
C ALA A 125 7.10 0.45 0.91
N ARG A 126 6.44 -0.10 -0.13
CA ARG A 126 7.06 -0.42 -1.42
C ARG A 126 7.56 0.81 -2.17
N GLY A 127 7.02 2.00 -1.92
CA GLY A 127 7.46 3.21 -2.62
C GLY A 127 6.52 4.41 -2.61
N ASN A 128 5.56 4.47 -1.67
CA ASN A 128 4.65 5.61 -1.53
C ASN A 128 4.89 6.33 -0.19
N PRO A 129 5.91 7.20 -0.10
CA PRO A 129 6.25 7.90 1.15
C PRO A 129 5.12 8.80 1.66
N MET A 130 4.31 9.36 0.75
CA MET A 130 3.15 10.18 1.12
C MET A 130 2.07 9.36 1.82
N ALA A 131 1.77 8.16 1.32
CA ALA A 131 0.87 7.23 1.97
C ALA A 131 1.42 6.75 3.32
N VAL A 132 2.72 6.40 3.39
CA VAL A 132 3.37 6.03 4.66
C VAL A 132 3.22 7.14 5.70
N ARG A 133 3.44 8.40 5.32
CA ARG A 133 3.32 9.57 6.22
C ARG A 133 1.91 9.67 6.78
N CYS A 134 0.93 9.56 5.90
CA CYS A 134 -0.48 9.65 6.26
C CYS A 134 -0.89 8.50 7.19
N LEU A 135 -0.49 7.26 6.88
CA LEU A 135 -0.79 6.08 7.69
C LEU A 135 -0.13 6.15 9.08
N LEU A 136 1.13 6.59 9.17
CA LEU A 136 1.80 6.80 10.45
C LEU A 136 1.14 7.91 11.27
N GLY A 137 0.64 8.97 10.62
CA GLY A 137 -0.16 10.01 11.28
C GLY A 137 -1.49 9.50 11.87
N HIS A 138 -2.01 8.40 11.34
CA HIS A 138 -3.19 7.69 11.87
C HIS A 138 -2.81 6.51 12.80
N ASN A 139 -1.61 6.53 13.38
CA ASN A 139 -1.12 5.50 14.30
C ASN A 139 -1.06 4.08 13.70
N ALA A 140 -0.69 3.96 12.42
CA ALA A 140 -0.36 2.67 11.82
C ALA A 140 0.75 1.96 12.61
N ASP A 141 0.59 0.66 12.86
CA ASP A 141 1.56 -0.17 13.55
C ASP A 141 2.70 -0.60 12.60
N THR A 142 3.90 -0.12 12.91
CA THR A 142 5.14 -0.35 12.15
C THR A 142 5.69 -1.77 12.32
N ASN A 143 5.23 -2.51 13.33
CA ASN A 143 5.69 -3.87 13.65
C ASN A 143 4.76 -4.97 13.13
N THR A 144 3.76 -4.58 12.34
CA THR A 144 2.86 -5.52 11.68
C THR A 144 3.66 -6.49 10.80
N VAL A 145 3.18 -7.73 10.71
CA VAL A 145 3.87 -8.79 9.98
C VAL A 145 2.93 -9.51 9.04
N THR A 146 3.45 -9.86 7.86
CA THR A 146 2.74 -10.73 6.91
C THR A 146 2.79 -12.19 7.37
N GLY A 147 2.13 -13.09 6.62
CA GLY A 147 2.24 -14.54 6.85
C GLY A 147 3.69 -15.08 6.81
N GLY A 148 4.61 -14.37 6.16
CA GLY A 148 6.05 -14.68 6.14
C GLY A 148 6.87 -14.01 7.26
N LEU A 149 6.22 -13.42 8.26
CA LEU A 149 6.83 -12.56 9.29
C LEU A 149 7.56 -11.31 8.75
N GLU A 150 7.29 -10.91 7.50
CA GLU A 150 7.93 -9.74 6.89
C GLU A 150 7.29 -8.44 7.42
N THR A 151 8.13 -7.49 7.86
CA THR A 151 7.70 -6.18 8.38
C THR A 151 7.67 -5.10 7.29
N PRO A 152 6.94 -3.98 7.50
CA PRO A 152 7.00 -2.82 6.60
C PRO A 152 8.43 -2.30 6.40
N LEU A 153 9.27 -2.33 7.44
CA LEU A 153 10.67 -1.93 7.34
C LEU A 153 11.46 -2.83 6.39
N MET A 154 11.33 -4.15 6.52
CA MET A 154 11.95 -5.11 5.58
C MET A 154 11.49 -4.86 4.14
N ARG A 155 10.18 -4.61 3.94
CA ARG A 155 9.64 -4.31 2.61
C ARG A 155 10.27 -3.05 2.02
N ALA A 156 10.34 -1.96 2.78
CA ALA A 156 10.98 -0.71 2.33
C ALA A 156 12.46 -0.92 1.99
N SER A 157 13.17 -1.69 2.82
CA SER A 157 14.58 -2.01 2.65
C SER A 157 14.86 -2.80 1.37
N ARG A 158 14.03 -3.80 1.05
CA ARG A 158 14.12 -4.58 -0.20
C ARG A 158 13.80 -3.80 -1.46
N CYS A 159 13.03 -2.71 -1.32
CA CYS A 159 12.62 -1.86 -2.43
C CYS A 159 13.51 -0.61 -2.59
N ASP A 160 14.63 -0.53 -1.84
CA ASP A 160 15.56 0.61 -1.80
C ASP A 160 14.90 1.97 -1.48
N GLN A 161 13.82 1.95 -0.69
CA GLN A 161 13.01 3.14 -0.38
C GLN A 161 13.56 3.89 0.84
N ALA A 162 14.70 4.57 0.69
CA ALA A 162 15.39 5.23 1.80
C ALA A 162 14.55 6.28 2.55
N GLU A 163 13.67 7.02 1.87
CA GLU A 163 12.76 7.96 2.54
C GLU A 163 11.79 7.23 3.47
N VAL A 164 11.17 6.15 2.99
CA VAL A 164 10.26 5.32 3.78
C VAL A 164 11.01 4.67 4.95
N VAL A 165 12.22 4.15 4.72
CA VAL A 165 13.07 3.59 5.78
C VAL A 165 13.29 4.62 6.88
N ARG A 166 13.74 5.84 6.55
CA ARG A 166 13.92 6.91 7.55
C ARG A 166 12.63 7.26 8.30
N MET A 167 11.49 7.29 7.61
CA MET A 167 10.20 7.54 8.25
C MET A 167 9.79 6.45 9.23
N LEU A 168 10.02 5.18 8.89
CA LEU A 168 9.74 4.06 9.78
C LEU A 168 10.71 4.02 10.97
N LEU A 169 11.99 4.33 10.75
CA LEU A 169 13.00 4.44 11.79
C LEU A 169 12.72 5.61 12.74
N ALA A 170 12.22 6.75 12.25
CA ALA A 170 11.83 7.87 13.10
C ALA A 170 10.74 7.50 14.14
N ASN A 171 9.97 6.42 13.91
CA ASN A 171 9.06 5.89 14.91
C ASN A 171 9.80 5.02 15.93
N VAL A 172 9.87 5.49 17.19
CA VAL A 172 10.58 4.82 18.29
C VAL A 172 10.05 3.41 18.56
N LYS A 173 8.77 3.15 18.26
CA LYS A 173 8.14 1.84 18.47
C LYS A 173 8.59 0.79 17.46
N THR A 174 9.20 1.17 16.34
CA THR A 174 9.63 0.24 15.29
C THR A 174 10.75 -0.67 15.80
N ASP A 175 10.51 -1.97 15.73
CA ASP A 175 11.50 -3.02 16.00
C ASP A 175 12.36 -3.22 14.75
N VAL A 176 13.52 -2.56 14.76
CA VAL A 176 14.43 -2.48 13.61
C VAL A 176 15.20 -3.79 13.36
N ASN A 177 15.24 -4.69 14.34
CA ASN A 177 16.03 -5.91 14.33
C ASN A 177 15.18 -7.19 14.22
N LYS A 178 13.89 -7.07 13.90
CA LYS A 178 13.05 -8.24 13.61
C LYS A 178 13.61 -9.10 12.49
N TRP A 179 13.25 -10.39 12.54
CA TRP A 179 13.52 -11.37 11.50
C TRP A 179 12.24 -11.88 10.86
N ASP A 180 12.30 -12.15 9.56
CA ASP A 180 11.26 -12.87 8.84
C ASP A 180 11.35 -14.40 9.05
N LEU A 181 10.50 -15.18 8.37
CA LEU A 181 10.49 -16.65 8.45
C LEU A 181 11.81 -17.31 8.01
N LEU A 182 12.63 -16.60 7.23
CA LEU A 182 13.93 -17.05 6.73
C LEU A 182 15.08 -16.60 7.65
N GLY A 183 14.77 -15.83 8.69
CA GLY A 183 15.75 -15.31 9.64
C GLY A 183 16.44 -14.03 9.16
N TYR A 184 15.91 -13.35 8.15
CA TYR A 184 16.50 -12.15 7.57
C TYR A 184 15.92 -10.89 8.19
N SER A 185 16.80 -9.94 8.55
CA SER A 185 16.42 -8.60 9.01
C SER A 185 16.32 -7.61 7.86
N ALA A 186 15.80 -6.41 8.14
CA ALA A 186 15.71 -5.33 7.16
C ALA A 186 17.09 -4.99 6.55
N LEU A 187 18.14 -4.93 7.38
CA LEU A 187 19.51 -4.69 6.93
C LEU A 187 20.06 -5.84 6.10
N TYR A 188 19.80 -7.09 6.50
CA TYR A 188 20.22 -8.25 5.71
C TYR A 188 19.61 -8.22 4.31
N TRP A 189 18.31 -7.91 4.21
CA TRP A 189 17.63 -7.76 2.94
C TRP A 189 18.21 -6.64 2.08
N ALA A 190 18.43 -5.45 2.64
CA ALA A 190 19.02 -4.34 1.90
C ALA A 190 20.45 -4.66 1.41
N ALA A 191 21.27 -5.25 2.28
CA ALA A 191 22.65 -5.60 1.99
C ALA A 191 22.76 -6.73 0.95
N SER A 192 21.94 -7.77 1.06
CA SER A 192 21.94 -8.90 0.12
C SER A 192 21.43 -8.54 -1.28
N LEU A 193 20.52 -7.56 -1.39
CA LEU A 193 19.94 -7.14 -2.66
C LEU A 193 20.66 -5.96 -3.32
N GLY A 194 21.68 -5.38 -2.67
CA GLY A 194 22.40 -4.23 -3.24
C GLY A 194 21.64 -2.90 -3.10
N CYS A 195 20.70 -2.81 -2.16
CA CYS A 195 19.91 -1.60 -1.90
C CYS A 195 20.75 -0.57 -1.14
N VAL A 196 21.59 0.18 -1.87
CA VAL A 196 22.57 1.11 -1.30
C VAL A 196 21.91 2.19 -0.44
N LYS A 197 20.82 2.81 -0.93
CA LYS A 197 20.19 3.94 -0.24
C LYS A 197 19.48 3.49 1.03
N ALA A 198 18.78 2.36 0.96
CA ALA A 198 18.15 1.78 2.14
C ALA A 198 19.19 1.29 3.17
N THR A 199 20.30 0.72 2.71
CA THR A 199 21.40 0.28 3.60
C THR A 199 22.00 1.47 4.35
N ALA A 200 22.31 2.56 3.64
CA ALA A 200 22.80 3.78 4.27
C ALA A 200 21.82 4.31 5.33
N ALA A 201 20.53 4.43 4.98
CA ALA A 201 19.49 4.90 5.90
C ALA A 201 19.31 4.00 7.13
N LEU A 202 19.51 2.69 7.01
CA LEU A 202 19.47 1.76 8.15
C LEU A 202 20.70 1.91 9.05
N LEU A 203 21.89 2.06 8.47
CA LEU A 203 23.14 2.20 9.22
C LEU A 203 23.27 3.56 9.94
N GLU A 204 22.48 4.56 9.54
CA GLU A 204 22.33 5.83 10.26
C GLU A 204 21.63 5.67 11.63
N ASP A 205 20.82 4.62 11.83
CA ASP A 205 20.08 4.41 13.08
C ASP A 205 20.87 3.52 14.06
N PRO A 206 21.22 4.04 15.26
CA PRO A 206 22.07 3.33 16.21
C PRO A 206 21.40 2.07 16.82
N ARG A 207 20.08 1.91 16.67
CA ARG A 207 19.37 0.71 17.14
C ARG A 207 19.57 -0.48 16.22
N VAL A 208 20.01 -0.26 14.97
CA VAL A 208 20.20 -1.33 14.00
C VAL A 208 21.44 -2.15 14.35
N ASN A 209 21.25 -3.46 14.52
CA ASN A 209 22.34 -4.39 14.74
C ASN A 209 22.97 -4.77 13.39
N ALA A 210 24.04 -4.06 13.01
CA ALA A 210 24.75 -4.29 11.76
C ALA A 210 25.30 -5.73 11.60
N ASN A 211 25.68 -6.36 12.70
CA ASN A 211 26.32 -7.68 12.73
C ASN A 211 25.33 -8.79 13.10
N GLN A 212 24.03 -8.51 12.97
CA GLN A 212 22.99 -9.47 13.29
C GLN A 212 23.14 -10.73 12.43
N ARG A 213 23.33 -11.88 13.09
CA ARG A 213 23.54 -13.16 12.43
C ARG A 213 22.19 -13.83 12.14
N VAL A 214 22.02 -14.30 10.91
CA VAL A 214 20.89 -15.16 10.56
C VAL A 214 20.94 -16.42 11.44
N PRO A 215 19.81 -16.89 12.01
CA PRO A 215 19.77 -18.06 12.86
C PRO A 215 20.41 -19.30 12.21
N ARG A 216 21.20 -20.05 13.00
CA ARG A 216 22.00 -21.19 12.52
C ARG A 216 21.18 -22.28 11.83
N ARG A 217 19.89 -22.40 12.17
CA ARG A 217 18.95 -23.34 11.55
C ARG A 217 18.84 -23.16 10.03
N TYR A 218 19.03 -21.93 9.54
CA TYR A 218 18.97 -21.60 8.12
C TYR A 218 20.37 -21.49 7.49
N PHE A 219 21.37 -21.03 8.27
CA PHE A 219 22.75 -20.91 7.81
C PHE A 219 23.72 -21.49 8.85
N PRO A 220 24.31 -22.68 8.61
CA PRO A 220 25.17 -23.37 9.58
C PRO A 220 26.37 -22.54 10.07
N LYS A 221 26.87 -21.62 9.24
CA LYS A 221 27.99 -20.72 9.56
C LYS A 221 27.55 -19.39 10.18
N GLY A 222 26.24 -19.11 10.25
CA GLY A 222 25.66 -17.81 10.62
C GLY A 222 26.05 -16.74 9.61
N ASN A 223 25.12 -16.31 8.75
CA ASN A 223 25.42 -15.27 7.75
C ASN A 223 25.13 -13.88 8.32
N THR A 224 25.95 -12.88 8.00
CA THR A 224 25.76 -11.46 8.37
C THR A 224 25.34 -10.65 7.15
N PRO A 225 24.73 -9.45 7.32
CA PRO A 225 24.45 -8.54 6.21
C PRO A 225 25.68 -8.23 5.36
N LEU A 226 26.83 -7.94 5.98
CA LEU A 226 28.10 -7.70 5.28
C LEU A 226 28.54 -8.90 4.44
N ARG A 227 28.48 -10.11 5.00
CA ARG A 227 28.87 -11.32 4.26
C ARG A 227 27.92 -11.60 3.10
N ALA A 228 26.63 -11.32 3.25
CA ALA A 228 25.68 -11.41 2.15
C ALA A 228 26.00 -10.40 1.03
N ALA A 229 26.33 -9.15 1.39
CA ALA A 229 26.76 -8.13 0.42
C ALA A 229 28.03 -8.56 -0.34
N ARG A 230 29.05 -9.07 0.38
CA ARG A 230 30.30 -9.59 -0.23
C ARG A 230 30.02 -10.75 -1.17
N ASN A 231 29.26 -11.76 -0.74
CA ASN A 231 28.97 -12.94 -1.55
C ASN A 231 28.19 -12.60 -2.83
N ASN A 232 27.35 -11.57 -2.78
CA ASN A 232 26.53 -11.14 -3.92
C ASN A 232 27.21 -10.05 -4.77
N GLY A 233 28.43 -9.62 -4.43
CA GLY A 233 29.22 -8.66 -5.21
C GLY A 233 28.81 -7.19 -5.04
N HIS A 234 28.14 -6.82 -3.94
CA HIS A 234 27.66 -5.46 -3.70
C HIS A 234 28.74 -4.57 -3.07
N GLU A 235 29.79 -4.26 -3.85
CA GLU A 235 30.99 -3.55 -3.37
C GLU A 235 30.72 -2.22 -2.67
N GLU A 236 29.77 -1.42 -3.16
CA GLU A 236 29.42 -0.14 -2.54
C GLU A 236 28.89 -0.32 -1.12
N ILE A 237 28.12 -1.38 -0.88
CA ILE A 237 27.66 -1.73 0.46
C ILE A 237 28.82 -2.22 1.33
N VAL A 238 29.71 -3.04 0.79
CA VAL A 238 30.89 -3.51 1.52
C VAL A 238 31.74 -2.33 1.99
N LYS A 239 31.99 -1.35 1.11
CA LYS A 239 32.70 -0.11 1.47
C LYS A 239 31.96 0.70 2.55
N MET A 240 30.63 0.73 2.54
CA MET A 240 29.85 1.40 3.60
C MET A 240 30.04 0.74 4.96
N PHE A 241 30.04 -0.59 5.03
CA PHE A 241 30.30 -1.32 6.28
C PHE A 241 31.75 -1.14 6.75
N GLU A 242 32.72 -1.19 5.83
CA GLU A 242 34.15 -1.00 6.15
C GLU A 242 34.44 0.42 6.68
N ARG A 243 33.77 1.45 6.16
CA ARG A 243 33.88 2.83 6.67
C ARG A 243 33.35 3.01 8.10
N LEU A 244 32.50 2.09 8.55
CA LEU A 244 31.88 2.12 9.88
C LEU A 244 32.55 1.13 10.85
N ASP A 245 33.70 0.55 10.47
CA ASP A 245 34.43 -0.47 11.23
C ASP A 245 33.55 -1.67 11.62
N LEU A 246 32.61 -2.04 10.76
CA LEU A 246 31.69 -3.17 10.97
C LEU A 246 32.27 -4.46 10.39
N GLU A 247 32.46 -5.49 11.22
CA GLU A 247 33.04 -6.81 10.87
C GLU A 247 32.04 -7.90 10.44
#